data_AF-O52757-F1
#
_entry.id   AF-O52757-F1
#
_cell.length_a   1.000
_cell.length_b   1.000
_cell.length_c   1.000
_cell.angle_alpha   90.00
_cell.angle_beta   90.00
_cell.angle_gamma   90.00
#
_symmetry.space_group_name_H-M   'P 1'
#
loop_
_entity.id
_entity.type
_entity.pdbx_description
1 polymer ?
#
loop_
_entity_poly.entity_id
_entity_poly.type
_entity_poly.pdbx_seq_one_letter_code
_entity_poly.pdbx_strand_id
1 'polypeptide(L)'
;MNKESIFRQLELRLAGCSLTADALGAFSAMAIADSLRQKRSIISHHLNNLHREQRVVKVNSRPVLFLPVEALRRHHRLAVRQGDYASIQALCAERQDSLELLIGAPGSLQESLRQCKAAISYPGAGLPLLLRGPTGTGKSFLARQLWQYAIEQAFCPRRRPLPVFNCAEYANNPELLTSKLFGHAKGAFTGADRAVSGLIETSNGGVLFIDEV
;
A
#
# COMPACT_ATOMS: atom_id res chain seq x y z
N MET A 1 32.89 -16.38 -12.08
CA MET A 1 32.04 -15.24 -11.68
C MET A 1 30.98 -15.75 -10.71
N ASN A 2 30.71 -15.03 -9.61
CA ASN A 2 29.85 -15.55 -8.53
C ASN A 2 28.39 -15.08 -8.70
N LYS A 3 27.44 -15.86 -8.16
CA LYS A 3 26.00 -15.58 -8.07
C LYS A 3 25.70 -14.15 -7.60
N GLU A 4 26.43 -13.66 -6.60
CA GLU A 4 26.25 -12.29 -6.06
C GLU A 4 26.57 -11.20 -7.08
N SER A 5 27.57 -11.42 -7.94
CA SER A 5 27.92 -10.45 -8.97
C SER A 5 26.83 -10.36 -10.04
N ILE A 6 26.19 -11.49 -10.37
CA ILE A 6 25.04 -11.52 -11.28
C ILE A 6 23.88 -10.76 -10.65
N PHE A 7 23.55 -11.03 -9.38
CA PHE A 7 22.46 -10.36 -8.69
C PHE A 7 22.65 -8.84 -8.63
N ARG A 8 23.84 -8.37 -8.25
CA ARG A 8 24.14 -6.93 -8.20
C ARG A 8 24.00 -6.24 -9.56
N GLN A 9 24.38 -6.92 -10.65
CA GLN A 9 24.16 -6.37 -12.00
C GLN A 9 22.68 -6.27 -12.35
N LEU A 10 21.85 -7.25 -11.95
CA LEU A 10 20.41 -7.17 -12.16
C LEU A 10 19.82 -5.95 -11.44
N GLU A 11 20.20 -5.73 -10.17
CA GLU A 11 19.72 -4.58 -9.41
C GLU A 11 20.10 -3.25 -10.07
N LEU A 12 21.36 -3.12 -10.51
CA LEU A 12 21.84 -1.92 -11.20
C LEU A 12 21.14 -1.69 -12.54
N ARG A 13 20.86 -2.75 -13.31
CA ARG A 13 20.15 -2.63 -14.59
C ARG A 13 18.71 -2.19 -14.41
N LEU A 14 18.05 -2.63 -13.34
CA LEU A 14 16.64 -2.32 -13.11
C LEU A 14 16.47 -0.88 -12.58
N ALA A 15 17.49 -0.33 -11.93
CA ALA A 15 17.50 1.08 -11.51
C ALA A 15 17.37 2.02 -12.73
N GLY A 16 16.17 2.54 -12.95
CA GLY A 16 15.86 3.45 -14.07
C GLY A 16 15.40 2.74 -15.36
N CYS A 17 15.18 1.43 -15.33
CA CYS A 17 14.63 0.68 -16.47
C CYS A 17 13.09 0.82 -16.52
N SER A 18 12.48 0.92 -17.70
CA SER A 18 11.01 0.84 -17.79
C SER A 18 10.53 -0.62 -17.72
N LEU A 19 9.35 -0.88 -17.14
CA LEU A 19 8.75 -2.22 -17.09
C LEU A 19 8.04 -2.56 -18.41
N THR A 20 8.75 -2.47 -19.53
CA THR A 20 8.27 -2.82 -20.87
C THR A 20 8.96 -4.09 -21.36
N ALA A 21 8.31 -4.82 -22.30
CA ALA A 21 8.87 -6.06 -22.83
C ALA A 21 10.27 -5.87 -23.45
N ASP A 22 10.45 -4.77 -24.19
CA ASP A 22 11.71 -4.46 -24.87
C ASP A 22 12.83 -4.15 -23.87
N ALA A 23 12.54 -3.30 -22.89
CA ALA A 23 13.54 -2.90 -21.89
C ALA A 23 13.92 -4.07 -20.97
N LEU A 24 12.96 -4.93 -20.63
CA LEU A 24 13.19 -6.07 -19.75
C LEU A 24 13.82 -7.29 -20.45
N GLY A 25 13.94 -7.31 -21.79
CA GLY A 25 14.61 -8.39 -22.52
C GLY A 25 16.05 -8.66 -22.06
N ALA A 26 16.72 -7.64 -21.53
CA ALA A 26 18.06 -7.71 -20.96
C ALA A 26 18.18 -8.53 -19.65
N PHE A 27 17.04 -8.94 -19.06
CA PHE A 27 16.95 -9.72 -17.83
C PHE A 27 16.69 -11.21 -18.09
N SER A 28 16.79 -11.64 -19.35
CA SER A 28 16.75 -13.05 -19.71
C SER A 28 18.09 -13.74 -19.44
N ALA A 29 18.05 -15.06 -19.17
CA ALA A 29 19.27 -15.84 -18.98
C ALA A 29 20.23 -15.77 -20.18
N MET A 30 19.70 -15.60 -21.39
CA MET A 30 20.52 -15.44 -22.60
C MET A 30 21.23 -14.08 -22.64
N ALA A 31 20.47 -12.99 -22.49
CA ALA A 31 21.04 -11.64 -22.54
C ALA A 31 22.10 -11.40 -21.43
N ILE A 32 21.88 -11.97 -20.25
CA ILE A 32 22.84 -11.91 -19.14
C ILE A 32 24.09 -12.75 -19.46
N ALA A 33 23.92 -13.93 -20.06
CA ALA A 33 25.04 -14.77 -20.49
C ALA A 33 25.91 -14.11 -21.56
N ASP A 34 25.29 -13.49 -22.56
CA ASP A 34 25.98 -12.77 -23.63
C ASP A 34 26.77 -11.58 -23.08
N SER A 35 26.14 -10.77 -22.24
CA SER A 35 26.78 -9.62 -21.60
C SER A 35 27.97 -10.00 -20.72
N LEU A 36 27.98 -11.21 -20.17
CA LEU A 36 29.01 -11.69 -19.26
C LEU A 36 29.99 -12.66 -19.91
N ARG A 37 29.82 -12.95 -21.21
CA ARG A 37 30.58 -13.96 -21.96
C ARG A 37 30.63 -15.31 -21.23
N GLN A 38 29.51 -15.72 -20.66
CA GLN A 38 29.33 -16.97 -19.90
C GLN A 38 28.37 -17.90 -20.64
N LYS A 39 28.38 -19.21 -20.30
CA LYS A 39 27.39 -20.14 -20.85
C LYS A 39 26.01 -19.87 -20.25
N ARG A 40 24.97 -19.85 -21.09
CA ARG A 40 23.56 -19.69 -20.68
C ARG A 40 23.12 -20.70 -19.62
N SER A 41 23.63 -21.93 -19.65
CA SER A 41 23.33 -22.95 -18.63
C SER A 41 23.81 -22.55 -17.23
N ILE A 42 24.99 -21.96 -17.11
CA ILE A 42 25.57 -21.49 -15.84
C ILE A 42 24.76 -20.31 -15.29
N ILE A 43 24.46 -19.32 -16.15
CA ILE A 43 23.64 -18.16 -15.75
C ILE A 43 22.25 -18.61 -15.34
N SER A 44 21.60 -19.48 -16.12
CA SER A 44 20.30 -20.05 -15.79
C SER A 44 20.34 -20.78 -14.44
N HIS A 45 21.40 -21.53 -14.14
CA HIS A 45 21.56 -22.18 -12.84
C HIS A 45 21.61 -21.15 -11.69
N HIS A 46 22.43 -20.10 -11.81
CA HIS A 46 22.51 -19.05 -10.79
C HIS A 46 21.21 -18.27 -10.61
N LEU A 47 20.50 -17.94 -11.69
CA LEU A 47 19.22 -17.23 -11.64
C LEU A 47 18.12 -18.07 -10.98
N ASN A 48 18.07 -19.38 -11.26
CA ASN A 48 17.15 -20.28 -10.58
C ASN A 48 17.51 -20.47 -9.09
N ASN A 49 18.80 -20.43 -8.73
CA ASN A 49 19.20 -20.42 -7.31
C ASN A 49 18.72 -19.12 -6.62
N LEU A 50 18.94 -17.95 -7.25
CA LEU A 50 18.45 -16.67 -6.72
C LEU A 50 16.92 -16.62 -6.60
N HIS A 51 16.22 -17.28 -7.51
CA HIS A 51 14.77 -17.39 -7.47
C HIS A 51 14.30 -18.28 -6.30
N ARG A 52 14.96 -19.43 -6.08
CA ARG A 52 14.73 -20.28 -4.90
C ARG A 52 15.02 -19.56 -3.59
N GLU A 53 16.01 -18.66 -3.59
CA GLU A 53 16.33 -17.76 -2.48
C GLU A 53 15.36 -16.56 -2.37
N GLN A 54 14.35 -16.47 -3.23
CA GLN A 54 13.32 -15.42 -3.24
C GLN A 54 13.88 -14.00 -3.44
N ARG A 55 15.08 -13.89 -4.02
CA ARG A 55 15.74 -12.61 -4.32
C ARG A 55 15.34 -12.05 -5.68
N VAL A 56 14.94 -12.93 -6.60
CA VAL A 56 14.40 -12.58 -7.91
C VAL A 56 13.06 -13.27 -8.14
N VAL A 57 12.15 -12.60 -8.84
CA VAL A 57 10.94 -13.22 -9.38
C VAL A 57 11.17 -13.67 -10.80
N LYS A 58 10.45 -14.71 -11.18
CA LYS A 58 10.52 -15.27 -12.53
C LYS A 58 9.26 -14.88 -13.28
N VAL A 59 9.42 -14.21 -14.41
CA VAL A 59 8.30 -13.91 -15.32
C VAL A 59 8.36 -14.91 -16.46
N ASN A 60 7.34 -15.76 -16.56
CA ASN A 60 7.21 -16.85 -17.54
C ASN A 60 6.78 -16.34 -18.94
N SER A 61 7.41 -15.24 -19.37
CA SER A 61 7.31 -14.69 -20.72
C SER A 61 8.26 -15.40 -21.70
N ARG A 62 8.27 -14.95 -22.95
CA ARG A 62 9.21 -15.42 -23.99
C ARG A 62 10.05 -14.23 -24.46
N PRO A 63 11.33 -14.11 -24.06
CA PRO A 63 12.08 -15.02 -23.17
C PRO A 63 11.67 -14.93 -21.69
N VAL A 64 12.05 -15.93 -20.89
CA VAL A 64 11.83 -15.95 -19.43
C VAL A 64 12.76 -14.94 -18.77
N LEU A 65 12.20 -14.12 -17.87
CA LEU A 65 12.91 -13.02 -17.22
C LEU A 65 13.11 -13.30 -15.73
N PHE A 66 14.22 -12.84 -15.19
CA PHE A 66 14.53 -12.90 -13.76
C PHE A 66 14.76 -11.48 -13.24
N LEU A 67 13.84 -10.98 -12.42
CA LEU A 67 13.80 -9.59 -11.98
C LEU A 67 14.04 -9.49 -10.47
N PRO A 68 14.98 -8.64 -10.01
CA PRO A 68 15.29 -8.50 -8.58
C PRO A 68 14.13 -7.90 -7.79
N VAL A 69 13.69 -8.60 -6.75
CA VAL A 69 12.53 -8.25 -5.91
C VAL A 69 12.70 -6.87 -5.27
N GLU A 70 13.83 -6.64 -4.62
CA GLU A 70 14.09 -5.38 -3.90
C GLU A 70 14.16 -4.17 -4.85
N ALA A 71 14.72 -4.35 -6.05
CA ALA A 71 14.76 -3.29 -7.04
C ALA A 71 13.37 -2.99 -7.62
N LEU A 72 12.52 -4.01 -7.84
CA LEU A 72 11.12 -3.81 -8.26
C LEU A 72 10.33 -3.04 -7.20
N ARG A 73 10.48 -3.39 -5.92
CA ARG A 73 9.86 -2.66 -4.80
C ARG A 73 10.34 -1.21 -4.75
N ARG A 74 11.66 -1.01 -4.77
CA ARG A 74 12.29 0.32 -4.59
C ARG A 74 12.05 1.26 -5.78
N HIS A 75 12.18 0.78 -7.01
CA HIS A 75 12.16 1.63 -8.20
C HIS A 75 10.79 1.66 -8.91
N HIS A 76 9.97 0.62 -8.75
CA HIS A 76 8.69 0.50 -9.44
C HIS A 76 7.47 0.43 -8.52
N ARG A 77 7.66 0.49 -7.19
CA ARG A 77 6.58 0.44 -6.19
C ARG A 77 5.65 -0.75 -6.39
N LEU A 78 6.24 -1.89 -6.74
CA LEU A 78 5.51 -3.16 -6.86
C LEU A 78 5.62 -3.95 -5.56
N ALA A 79 4.52 -4.52 -5.06
CA ALA A 79 4.51 -5.31 -3.84
C ALA A 79 5.38 -6.57 -4.00
N VAL A 80 5.32 -7.14 -5.21
CA VAL A 80 6.06 -8.33 -5.64
C VAL A 80 5.93 -9.44 -4.61
N ARG A 81 4.87 -10.23 -4.71
CA ARG A 81 4.77 -11.55 -4.09
C ARG A 81 5.88 -12.46 -4.61
N GLN A 82 6.37 -13.31 -3.73
CA GLN A 82 7.41 -14.29 -4.07
C GLN A 82 6.86 -15.32 -5.04
N GLY A 83 7.66 -15.71 -6.04
CA GLY A 83 7.31 -16.78 -6.98
C GLY A 83 7.31 -16.36 -8.45
N ASP A 84 6.43 -17.02 -9.21
CA ASP A 84 6.34 -16.96 -10.67
C ASP A 84 5.18 -16.06 -11.10
N TYR A 85 5.42 -15.23 -12.11
CA TYR A 85 4.41 -14.41 -12.76
C TYR A 85 4.19 -14.89 -14.19
N ALA A 86 2.93 -14.92 -14.63
CA ALA A 86 2.59 -15.33 -16.00
C ALA A 86 3.07 -14.32 -17.06
N SER A 87 3.11 -13.03 -16.72
CA SER A 87 3.47 -11.95 -17.63
C SER A 87 3.97 -10.71 -16.90
N ILE A 88 4.58 -9.77 -17.64
CA ILE A 88 4.97 -8.46 -17.11
C ILE A 88 3.72 -7.70 -16.63
N GLN A 89 2.59 -7.83 -17.34
CA GLN A 89 1.32 -7.19 -16.93
C GLN A 89 0.85 -7.73 -15.57
N ALA A 90 0.93 -9.04 -15.35
CA ALA A 90 0.58 -9.64 -14.07
C ALA A 90 1.49 -9.15 -12.93
N LEU A 91 2.79 -9.00 -13.20
CA LEU A 91 3.74 -8.42 -12.25
C LEU A 91 3.42 -6.95 -11.93
N CYS A 92 3.15 -6.14 -12.96
CA CYS A 92 2.81 -4.73 -12.82
C CYS A 92 1.46 -4.47 -12.14
N ALA A 93 0.56 -5.47 -12.15
CA ALA A 93 -0.71 -5.40 -11.43
C ALA A 93 -0.52 -5.47 -9.90
N GLU A 94 0.59 -6.04 -9.42
CA GLU A 94 0.93 -6.08 -8.00
C GLU A 94 1.54 -4.77 -7.52
N ARG A 95 0.74 -3.71 -7.44
CA ARG A 95 1.17 -2.43 -6.87
C ARG A 95 1.27 -2.51 -5.34
N GLN A 96 2.31 -1.87 -4.79
CA GLN A 96 2.34 -1.54 -3.37
C GLN A 96 1.18 -0.61 -3.07
N ASP A 97 0.46 -0.93 -2.00
CA ASP A 97 -0.50 0.01 -1.44
C ASP A 97 0.19 1.10 -0.63
N SER A 98 -0.53 2.19 -0.37
CA SER A 98 -0.02 3.36 0.36
C SER A 98 0.59 3.02 1.73
N LEU A 99 0.15 1.94 2.38
CA LEU A 99 0.65 1.54 3.70
C LEU A 99 2.02 0.87 3.62
N GLU A 100 2.32 0.18 2.54
CA GLU A 100 3.63 -0.46 2.34
C GLU A 100 4.76 0.56 2.11
N LEU A 101 4.42 1.79 1.75
CA LEU A 101 5.35 2.89 1.56
C LEU A 101 5.71 3.61 2.87
N LEU A 102 5.05 3.30 3.99
CA LEU A 102 5.30 3.96 5.26
C LEU A 102 6.66 3.56 5.84
N ILE A 103 7.36 4.54 6.44
CA ILE A 103 8.58 4.25 7.19
C ILE A 103 8.22 3.31 8.34
N GLY A 104 8.89 2.16 8.40
CA GLY A 104 8.61 1.11 9.38
C GLY A 104 7.56 0.09 8.95
N ALA A 105 6.97 0.19 7.76
CA ALA A 105 6.03 -0.81 7.24
C ALA A 105 6.58 -2.26 7.22
N PRO A 106 7.82 -2.53 6.79
CA PRO A 106 8.40 -3.87 6.89
C PRO A 106 8.96 -4.21 8.29
N GLY A 107 8.84 -3.30 9.26
CA GLY A 107 9.44 -3.42 10.59
C GLY A 107 8.46 -3.06 11.70
N SER A 108 8.73 -1.98 12.44
CA SER A 108 7.97 -1.59 13.65
C SER A 108 6.47 -1.40 13.45
N LEU A 109 6.01 -1.08 12.24
CA LEU A 109 4.58 -0.92 11.93
C LEU A 109 3.94 -2.16 11.31
N GLN A 110 4.71 -3.22 11.01
CA GLN A 110 4.23 -4.37 10.25
C GLN A 110 2.94 -4.98 10.84
N GLU A 111 2.95 -5.28 12.13
CA GLU A 111 1.80 -5.90 12.80
C GLU A 111 0.60 -4.94 12.89
N SER A 112 0.84 -3.68 13.26
CA SER A 112 -0.21 -2.65 13.32
C SER A 112 -0.87 -2.45 11.95
N LEU A 113 -0.08 -2.38 10.87
CA LEU A 113 -0.60 -2.26 9.51
C LEU A 113 -1.35 -3.52 9.09
N ARG A 114 -0.86 -4.71 9.44
CA ARG A 114 -1.55 -5.98 9.17
C ARG A 114 -2.95 -5.99 9.81
N GLN A 115 -3.04 -5.57 11.08
CA GLN A 115 -4.32 -5.45 11.81
C GLN A 115 -5.24 -4.41 11.16
N CYS A 116 -4.70 -3.25 10.78
CA CYS A 116 -5.49 -2.22 10.12
C CYS A 116 -6.03 -2.68 8.75
N LYS A 117 -5.19 -3.35 7.93
CA LYS A 117 -5.62 -3.94 6.65
C LYS A 117 -6.72 -4.96 6.84
N ALA A 118 -6.61 -5.82 7.85
CA ALA A 118 -7.63 -6.82 8.18
C ALA A 118 -8.96 -6.18 8.62
N ALA A 119 -8.91 -5.13 9.45
CA ALA A 119 -10.10 -4.42 9.89
C ALA A 119 -10.80 -3.69 8.73
N ILE A 120 -10.05 -3.03 7.86
CA ILE A 120 -10.59 -2.30 6.69
C ILE A 120 -11.21 -3.26 5.67
N SER A 121 -10.59 -4.43 5.46
CA SER A 121 -11.07 -5.44 4.50
C SER A 121 -12.18 -6.34 5.04
N TYR A 122 -12.60 -6.15 6.29
CA TYR A 122 -13.66 -6.96 6.88
C TYR A 122 -14.98 -6.76 6.11
N PRO A 123 -15.74 -7.83 5.80
CA PRO A 123 -16.95 -7.74 4.98
C PRO A 123 -17.98 -6.71 5.49
N GLY A 124 -18.69 -6.07 4.56
CA GLY A 124 -19.65 -5.02 4.87
C GLY A 124 -19.00 -3.64 4.90
N ALA A 125 -19.00 -2.99 6.07
CA ALA A 125 -18.50 -1.62 6.24
C ALA A 125 -17.11 -1.57 6.91
N GLY A 126 -16.37 -2.68 6.95
CA GLY A 126 -15.15 -2.81 7.75
C GLY A 126 -15.43 -2.87 9.26
N LEU A 127 -14.36 -2.89 10.06
CA LEU A 127 -14.43 -2.81 11.53
C LEU A 127 -13.97 -1.43 12.03
N PRO A 128 -14.56 -0.90 13.12
CA PRO A 128 -14.03 0.28 13.80
C PRO A 128 -12.58 0.07 14.24
N LEU A 129 -11.75 1.09 14.02
CA LEU A 129 -10.33 1.08 14.39
C LEU A 129 -10.05 2.12 15.48
N LEU A 130 -9.32 1.70 16.52
CA LEU A 130 -8.83 2.58 17.57
C LEU A 130 -7.30 2.70 17.48
N LEU A 131 -6.81 3.87 17.09
CA LEU A 131 -5.37 4.14 17.00
C LEU A 131 -4.85 4.64 18.36
N ARG A 132 -3.99 3.85 19.01
CA ARG A 132 -3.38 4.20 20.30
C ARG A 132 -1.90 4.52 20.14
N GLY A 133 -1.45 5.52 20.88
CA GLY A 133 -0.04 5.90 20.96
C GLY A 133 0.15 7.32 21.51
N PRO A 134 1.37 7.68 21.91
CA PRO A 134 1.69 9.00 22.43
C PRO A 134 1.31 10.15 21.48
N THR A 135 1.20 11.36 22.01
CA THR A 135 1.03 12.57 21.21
C THR A 135 2.23 12.76 20.28
N GLY A 136 1.99 13.16 19.03
CA GLY A 136 3.04 13.41 18.05
C GLY A 136 3.58 12.17 17.30
N THR A 137 3.09 10.95 17.58
CA THR A 137 3.53 9.74 16.84
C THR A 137 2.93 9.59 15.44
N GLY A 138 2.14 10.56 14.98
CA GLY A 138 1.57 10.56 13.63
C GLY A 138 0.27 9.76 13.47
N LYS A 139 -0.53 9.57 14.52
CA LYS A 139 -1.83 8.86 14.44
C LYS A 139 -2.75 9.42 13.35
N SER A 140 -2.91 10.74 13.28
CA SER A 140 -3.74 11.39 12.25
C SER A 140 -3.14 11.26 10.84
N PHE A 141 -1.81 11.13 10.72
CA PHE A 141 -1.16 10.79 9.45
C PHE A 141 -1.47 9.34 9.05
N LEU A 142 -1.35 8.39 9.98
CA LEU A 142 -1.71 7.00 9.75
C LEU A 142 -3.19 6.86 9.34
N ALA A 143 -4.11 7.56 10.01
CA ALA A 143 -5.54 7.57 9.65
C ALA A 143 -5.78 8.00 8.19
N ARG A 144 -5.08 9.04 7.71
CA ARG A 144 -5.15 9.46 6.30
C ARG A 144 -4.62 8.40 5.34
N GLN A 145 -3.54 7.71 5.71
CA GLN A 145 -2.96 6.63 4.90
C GLN A 145 -3.87 5.41 4.84
N LEU A 146 -4.57 5.09 5.93
CA LEU A 146 -5.60 4.05 5.99
C LEU A 146 -6.81 4.36 5.12
N TRP A 147 -7.26 5.62 5.10
CA TRP A 147 -8.31 6.06 4.18
C TRP A 147 -7.87 5.96 2.71
N GLN A 148 -6.64 6.37 2.41
CA GLN A 148 -6.07 6.22 1.07
C GLN A 148 -5.97 4.74 0.65
N TYR A 149 -5.56 3.87 1.56
CA TYR A 149 -5.55 2.42 1.36
C TYR A 149 -6.95 1.88 1.06
N ALA A 150 -7.97 2.28 1.83
CA ALA A 150 -9.34 1.87 1.58
C ALA A 150 -9.84 2.28 0.18
N ILE A 151 -9.42 3.45 -0.31
CA ILE A 151 -9.70 3.91 -1.67
C ILE A 151 -8.98 3.04 -2.73
N GLU A 152 -7.71 2.72 -2.51
CA GLU A 152 -6.90 1.91 -3.42
C GLU A 152 -7.46 0.50 -3.59
N GLN A 153 -7.96 -0.08 -2.51
CA GLN A 153 -8.58 -1.40 -2.49
C GLN A 153 -10.07 -1.40 -2.86
N ALA A 154 -10.62 -0.25 -3.26
CA ALA A 154 -12.04 -0.07 -3.60
C ALA A 154 -13.03 -0.41 -2.46
N PHE A 155 -12.58 -0.37 -1.20
CA PHE A 155 -13.45 -0.44 -0.02
C PHE A 155 -14.14 0.90 0.27
N CYS A 156 -13.60 2.00 -0.23
CA CYS A 156 -14.17 3.34 -0.11
C CYS A 156 -14.19 4.05 -1.50
N PRO A 157 -15.27 4.74 -1.88
CA PRO A 157 -15.31 5.50 -3.12
C PRO A 157 -14.27 6.63 -3.15
N ARG A 158 -13.54 6.76 -4.27
CA ARG A 158 -12.52 7.82 -4.49
C ARG A 158 -12.99 9.26 -4.24
N ARG A 159 -14.29 9.52 -4.39
CA ARG A 159 -14.87 10.87 -4.22
C ARG A 159 -15.32 11.18 -2.80
N ARG A 160 -15.27 10.21 -1.88
CA ARG A 160 -15.67 10.42 -0.48
C ARG A 160 -14.53 11.08 0.28
N PRO A 161 -14.73 12.25 0.92
CA PRO A 161 -13.70 12.84 1.77
C PRO A 161 -13.45 11.95 3.01
N LEU A 162 -12.40 12.29 3.75
CA LEU A 162 -12.18 11.82 5.12
C LEU A 162 -12.52 12.97 6.10
N PRO A 163 -13.77 13.08 6.58
CA PRO A 163 -14.08 14.03 7.64
C PRO A 163 -13.26 13.70 8.89
N VAL A 164 -12.63 14.72 9.45
CA VAL A 164 -11.88 14.66 10.70
C VAL A 164 -12.65 15.46 11.74
N PHE A 165 -13.00 14.82 12.85
CA PHE A 165 -13.67 15.45 13.98
C PHE A 165 -12.76 15.37 15.20
N ASN A 166 -12.26 16.52 15.66
CA ASN A 166 -11.45 16.59 16.86
C ASN A 166 -12.34 16.77 18.09
N CYS A 167 -12.43 15.75 18.93
CA CYS A 167 -13.28 15.78 20.13
C CYS A 167 -12.83 16.82 21.16
N ALA A 168 -11.53 17.11 21.23
CA ALA A 168 -10.98 18.05 22.22
C ALA A 168 -11.51 19.49 22.03
N GLU A 169 -11.85 19.89 20.80
CA GLU A 169 -12.43 21.22 20.50
C GLU A 169 -13.81 21.43 21.14
N TYR A 170 -14.53 20.33 21.41
CA TYR A 170 -15.90 20.36 21.90
C TYR A 170 -16.06 19.75 23.30
N ALA A 171 -14.95 19.44 23.98
CA ALA A 171 -14.95 18.80 25.30
C ALA A 171 -15.74 19.59 26.35
N ASN A 172 -15.75 20.92 26.26
CA ASN A 172 -16.48 21.79 27.18
C ASN A 172 -17.95 22.00 26.80
N ASN A 173 -18.41 21.48 25.65
CA ASN A 173 -19.78 21.66 25.14
C ASN A 173 -20.35 20.35 24.56
N PRO A 174 -20.78 19.40 25.41
CA PRO A 174 -21.28 18.08 25.00
C PRO A 174 -22.48 18.13 24.03
N GLU A 175 -23.34 19.14 24.19
CA GLU A 175 -24.49 19.37 23.31
C GLU A 175 -24.05 19.68 21.87
N LEU A 176 -23.03 20.54 21.73
CA LEU A 176 -22.48 20.90 20.43
C LEU A 176 -21.73 19.71 19.79
N LEU A 177 -21.01 18.92 20.60
CA LEU A 177 -20.39 17.67 20.15
C LEU A 177 -21.44 16.71 19.57
N THR A 178 -22.53 16.47 20.32
CA THR A 178 -23.62 15.58 19.91
C THR A 178 -24.30 16.09 18.63
N SER A 179 -24.61 17.38 18.59
CA SER A 179 -25.20 18.06 17.44
C SER A 179 -24.32 17.99 16.18
N LYS A 180 -22.98 18.02 16.30
CA LYS A 180 -22.07 17.85 15.16
C LYS A 180 -22.00 16.41 14.67
N LEU A 181 -21.94 15.42 15.57
CA LEU A 181 -21.82 14.02 15.21
C LEU A 181 -23.12 13.46 14.61
N PHE A 182 -24.26 13.75 15.25
CA PHE A 182 -25.56 13.18 14.91
C PHE A 182 -26.48 14.13 14.14
N GLY A 183 -26.15 15.42 14.10
CA GLY A 183 -27.02 16.43 13.52
C GLY A 183 -28.07 16.91 14.51
N HIS A 184 -28.93 17.82 14.06
CA HIS A 184 -30.08 18.29 14.82
C HIS A 184 -31.22 18.69 13.90
N ALA A 185 -32.44 18.53 14.40
CA ALA A 185 -33.64 19.05 13.74
C ALA A 185 -33.79 20.55 14.00
N LYS A 186 -34.53 21.25 13.13
CA LYS A 186 -34.93 22.65 13.35
C LYS A 186 -35.69 22.76 14.68
N GLY A 187 -35.29 23.70 15.53
CA GLY A 187 -35.91 23.93 16.84
C GLY A 187 -35.45 23.00 17.96
N ALA A 188 -34.41 22.19 17.76
CA ALA A 188 -33.88 21.30 18.80
C ALA A 188 -33.29 22.03 20.02
N PHE A 189 -32.81 23.26 19.84
CA PHE A 189 -32.29 24.14 20.90
C PHE A 189 -32.42 25.62 20.47
N THR A 190 -32.21 26.55 21.40
CA THR A 190 -32.27 28.00 21.14
C THR A 190 -31.21 28.40 20.10
N GLY A 191 -31.64 28.83 18.91
CA GLY A 191 -30.76 29.15 17.77
C GLY A 191 -30.64 28.05 16.71
N ALA A 192 -31.35 26.91 16.86
CA ALA A 192 -31.43 25.86 15.83
C ALA A 192 -32.40 26.25 14.70
N ASP A 193 -32.06 27.27 13.92
CA ASP A 193 -32.94 27.84 12.88
C ASP A 193 -33.19 26.91 11.69
N ARG A 194 -32.33 25.89 11.52
CA ARG A 194 -32.36 24.94 10.40
C ARG A 194 -32.00 23.54 10.89
N ALA A 195 -32.47 22.52 10.16
CA ALA A 195 -31.99 21.16 10.37
C ALA A 195 -30.59 21.01 9.74
N VAL A 196 -29.71 20.28 10.43
CA VAL A 196 -28.34 20.02 10.00
C VAL A 196 -28.05 18.53 10.12
N SER A 197 -27.61 17.92 9.02
CA SER A 197 -27.16 16.52 9.02
C SER A 197 -25.86 16.35 9.80
N GLY A 198 -25.75 15.24 10.54
CA GLY A 198 -24.57 14.91 11.33
C GLY A 198 -23.38 14.44 10.50
N LEU A 199 -22.19 14.48 11.09
CA LEU A 199 -20.98 13.94 10.48
C LEU A 199 -21.10 12.44 10.18
N ILE A 200 -21.78 11.66 11.02
CA ILE A 200 -21.99 10.23 10.78
C ILE A 200 -22.83 10.01 9.52
N GLU A 201 -23.93 10.75 9.38
CA GLU A 201 -24.83 10.65 8.22
C GLU A 201 -24.11 11.07 6.93
N THR A 202 -23.43 12.22 6.95
CA THR A 202 -22.68 12.72 5.79
C THR A 202 -21.49 11.84 5.41
N SER A 203 -20.94 11.08 6.37
CA SER A 203 -19.86 10.11 6.16
C SER A 203 -20.35 8.71 5.74
N ASN A 204 -21.66 8.48 5.65
CA ASN A 204 -22.23 7.16 5.34
C ASN A 204 -21.67 6.57 4.03
N GLY A 205 -20.99 5.42 4.06
CA GLY A 205 -20.33 4.84 2.88
C GLY A 205 -18.96 5.44 2.55
N GLY A 206 -18.39 6.20 3.48
CA GLY A 206 -16.99 6.63 3.52
C GLY A 206 -16.35 6.25 4.85
N VAL A 207 -15.41 7.07 5.32
CA VAL A 207 -14.71 6.89 6.60
C VAL A 207 -14.83 8.18 7.40
N LEU A 208 -15.19 8.07 8.69
CA LEU A 208 -15.15 9.17 9.65
C LEU A 208 -13.94 8.95 10.57
N PHE A 209 -13.05 9.94 10.66
CA PHE A 209 -11.96 9.92 11.62
C PHE A 209 -12.30 10.81 12.81
N ILE A 210 -12.30 10.22 14.00
CA ILE A 210 -12.50 10.94 15.27
C ILE A 210 -11.14 11.01 15.96
N ASP A 211 -10.63 12.23 16.14
CA ASP A 211 -9.34 12.49 16.78
C ASP A 211 -9.54 12.91 18.24
N GLU A 212 -8.56 12.62 19.09
CA GLU A 212 -8.56 12.95 20.53
C GLU A 212 -9.83 12.46 21.29
N VAL A 213 -10.22 11.20 21.04
CA VAL A 213 -11.30 10.48 21.76
C VAL A 213 -10.89 10.08 23.17
#